data_AF-A0A813FCZ5-F1
#
_entry.id   AF-A0A813FCZ5-F1
#
_cell.length_a   1.000
_cell.length_b   1.000
_cell.length_c   1.000
_cell.angle_alpha   90.00
_cell.angle_beta   90.00
_cell.angle_gamma   90.00
#
_symmetry.space_group_name_H-M   'P 1'
#
loop_
_entity.id
_entity.type
_entity.pdbx_description
1 polymer ?
#
loop_
_entity_poly.entity_id
_entity_poly.type
_entity_poly.pdbx_seq_one_letter_code
_entity_poly.pdbx_strand_id
1 'polypeptide(L)'
;MAKVRPSDDEVMAFPDREVGHAPPTGDPHVLGGFCMEPEDQESSLQRGPGLLRKSNNNKLPADLATRSEESKPYGTFCYSRISCGCLVALLAGSVHVATWSLSTAFAGQKLLPLFRGLGLALLCLPIYRFGSSFWGEAFAGPAADRRFCCGLTLAATTVCLLTPFITEWLGTGTPSTMLMVSAGAMVLVFGSFGLLLQQRRRGTLRQSFVTHLLWGSSSIVLSFGIWLALYLVAIGYVVSLSSKNSILSAILLPLSTAFLEILNVCLANWFFRRWIFKPRLVGNPGAAVGDQRLNVVPCLVAWSHGFAESTRVAATVAGAIRSRSYIGIVSISVAVVVNAFTRSGWFRFMFIRATTNIQKWMKKVGMLKRTICPVEWFAPTVFSKLHDEVKFSLGYPRFAGLGALIAGRCLTKLVTTMMNLQPLAFDMRAVRPGLVVAAASLCFKVAEDLLLTKLDKNVHSPIGPVAMRYYMGLHLEDPWQILAVSNVGKVQDTLVSDSRISYLKSCRTQASLAETARSSSDKLTSGVAGSVDPTVGGMVRRYWGQSLTIHHARGLHGLRLVGLQVQVGLTATCACFTIILMELLVGPTILYGMCPEPVSLEASLLQVLFWNRSPQCE
;
A
#
# COMPACT_ATOMS: atom_id res chain seq x y z
N MET A 1 19.87 -41.80 -52.47
CA MET A 1 20.07 -42.77 -51.37
C MET A 1 18.85 -42.74 -50.46
N ALA A 2 18.49 -43.89 -49.92
CA ALA A 2 17.11 -44.36 -49.75
C ALA A 2 16.33 -43.83 -48.52
N LYS A 3 15.00 -43.84 -48.68
CA LYS A 3 13.93 -43.80 -47.65
C LYS A 3 14.00 -45.03 -46.73
N VAL A 4 13.73 -44.85 -45.43
CA VAL A 4 13.02 -45.83 -44.57
C VAL A 4 12.16 -45.08 -43.53
N ARG A 5 10.93 -45.57 -43.29
CA ARG A 5 9.86 -45.06 -42.41
C ARG A 5 10.12 -45.40 -40.93
N PRO A 6 9.46 -44.74 -39.95
CA PRO A 6 9.23 -45.30 -38.62
C PRO A 6 7.89 -46.05 -38.58
N SER A 7 7.89 -47.20 -37.90
CA SER A 7 6.72 -48.03 -37.56
C SER A 7 6.37 -47.90 -36.08
N ASP A 8 5.10 -47.57 -35.85
CA ASP A 8 4.12 -48.08 -34.88
C ASP A 8 4.50 -48.50 -33.44
N ASP A 9 3.72 -47.91 -32.52
CA ASP A 9 2.99 -48.49 -31.38
C ASP A 9 3.69 -49.36 -30.34
N GLU A 10 3.83 -48.80 -29.13
CA GLU A 10 3.75 -49.57 -27.88
C GLU A 10 2.86 -48.87 -26.85
N VAL A 11 1.71 -49.50 -26.59
CA VAL A 11 0.77 -49.23 -25.50
C VAL A 11 1.29 -49.95 -24.26
N MET A 12 1.74 -49.21 -23.24
CA MET A 12 2.03 -49.78 -21.92
C MET A 12 0.82 -49.63 -20.98
N ALA A 13 0.25 -50.78 -20.63
CA ALA A 13 -0.67 -50.94 -19.52
C ALA A 13 0.09 -50.90 -18.17
N PHE A 14 -0.46 -50.20 -17.19
CA PHE A 14 -0.03 -50.26 -15.79
C PHE A 14 -0.97 -51.18 -15.00
N PRO A 15 -0.46 -52.10 -14.16
CA PRO A 15 -1.30 -52.96 -13.33
C PRO A 15 -1.67 -52.28 -12.02
N ASP A 16 -2.86 -52.69 -11.53
CA ASP A 16 -3.42 -52.39 -10.23
C ASP A 16 -2.48 -52.75 -9.08
N ARG A 17 -2.47 -51.92 -8.03
CA ARG A 17 -1.79 -52.21 -6.78
C ARG A 17 -2.78 -52.23 -5.61
N GLU A 18 -2.70 -53.36 -4.92
CA GLU A 18 -3.55 -53.84 -3.85
C GLU A 18 -3.54 -52.98 -2.59
N VAL A 19 -4.68 -53.08 -1.90
CA VAL A 19 -4.99 -52.55 -0.58
C VAL A 19 -4.34 -53.42 0.49
N GLY A 20 -3.55 -52.81 1.37
CA GLY A 20 -2.97 -53.44 2.57
C GLY A 20 -3.46 -52.76 3.85
N HIS A 21 -3.91 -53.55 4.81
CA HIS A 21 -4.51 -53.18 6.10
C HIS A 21 -3.48 -52.98 7.25
N ALA A 22 -3.88 -52.15 8.23
CA ALA A 22 -3.55 -52.11 9.68
C ALA A 22 -2.21 -51.46 10.14
N PRO A 23 -2.03 -51.02 11.43
CA PRO A 23 -2.86 -51.20 12.64
C PRO A 23 -3.09 -49.87 13.47
N PRO A 24 -3.68 -49.90 14.69
CA PRO A 24 -4.27 -48.73 15.36
C PRO A 24 -3.28 -47.99 16.27
N THR A 25 -3.50 -46.69 16.41
CA THR A 25 -2.93 -45.82 17.48
C THR A 25 -4.14 -45.06 18.03
N GLY A 26 -4.46 -44.99 19.32
CA GLY A 26 -3.61 -44.95 20.49
C GLY A 26 -3.74 -43.53 21.06
N ASP A 27 -4.85 -43.24 21.75
CA ASP A 27 -5.12 -41.94 22.40
C ASP A 27 -4.14 -41.67 23.54
N PRO A 28 -3.74 -40.40 23.73
CA PRO A 28 -3.52 -39.89 25.06
C PRO A 28 -4.36 -38.64 25.34
N HIS A 29 -5.06 -38.70 26.47
CA HIS A 29 -5.60 -37.57 27.20
C HIS A 29 -4.57 -36.44 27.38
N VAL A 30 -4.96 -35.20 27.04
CA VAL A 30 -4.42 -34.00 27.69
C VAL A 30 -5.56 -32.98 27.89
N LEU A 31 -5.77 -32.65 29.16
CA LEU A 31 -6.57 -31.55 29.69
C LEU A 31 -5.96 -30.18 29.34
N GLY A 32 -6.80 -29.18 29.09
CA GLY A 32 -6.43 -27.79 29.36
C GLY A 32 -7.06 -26.70 28.48
N GLY A 33 -8.12 -26.07 28.98
CA GLY A 33 -8.14 -24.61 29.13
C GLY A 33 -8.63 -23.72 27.97
N PHE A 34 -9.95 -23.51 27.93
CA PHE A 34 -10.68 -22.26 27.66
C PHE A 34 -10.10 -21.21 26.69
N CYS A 35 -10.80 -21.05 25.55
CA CYS A 35 -11.25 -19.75 25.05
C CYS A 35 -12.47 -19.98 24.16
N MET A 36 -13.66 -19.62 24.67
CA MET A 36 -14.94 -19.74 23.96
C MET A 36 -15.01 -18.74 22.81
N GLU A 37 -15.09 -19.23 21.57
CA GLU A 37 -15.75 -18.52 20.48
C GLU A 37 -17.27 -18.80 20.55
N PRO A 38 -18.14 -17.85 20.15
CA PRO A 38 -19.58 -18.06 20.21
C PRO A 38 -20.01 -19.07 19.13
N GLU A 39 -20.48 -20.24 19.56
CA GLU A 39 -21.22 -21.18 18.72
C GLU A 39 -22.59 -20.59 18.38
N ASP A 40 -22.84 -20.46 17.07
CA ASP A 40 -24.17 -20.23 16.52
C ASP A 40 -25.07 -21.44 16.85
N GLN A 41 -26.06 -21.22 17.72
CA GLN A 41 -27.15 -22.15 17.96
C GLN A 41 -28.06 -22.24 16.72
N GLU A 42 -27.80 -23.20 15.83
CA GLU A 42 -28.81 -23.70 14.90
C GLU A 42 -29.75 -24.67 15.63
N SER A 43 -30.93 -24.15 15.99
CA SER A 43 -32.03 -24.93 16.54
C SER A 43 -32.63 -25.86 15.49
N SER A 44 -32.47 -27.16 15.73
CA SER A 44 -33.42 -28.25 15.53
C SER A 44 -34.76 -27.92 14.85
N LEU A 45 -34.85 -28.22 13.55
CA LEU A 45 -36.11 -28.43 12.84
C LEU A 45 -36.19 -29.85 12.29
N GLN A 46 -37.20 -30.57 12.76
CA GLN A 46 -37.46 -31.99 12.52
C GLN A 46 -37.58 -32.33 11.02
N ARG A 47 -36.89 -33.39 10.60
CA ARG A 47 -37.00 -34.00 9.27
C ARG A 47 -38.28 -34.83 9.18
N GLY A 48 -39.23 -34.40 8.34
CA GLY A 48 -40.22 -35.29 7.73
C GLY A 48 -39.64 -35.97 6.48
N PRO A 49 -39.99 -37.23 6.18
CA PRO A 49 -39.55 -37.91 4.97
C PRO A 49 -40.45 -37.49 3.80
N GLY A 50 -40.02 -36.49 3.04
CA GLY A 50 -40.78 -35.97 1.90
C GLY A 50 -39.88 -35.70 0.70
N LEU A 51 -39.93 -36.59 -0.29
CA LEU A 51 -39.65 -36.35 -1.71
C LEU A 51 -38.37 -35.56 -2.03
N LEU A 52 -37.26 -36.30 -2.20
CA LEU A 52 -36.08 -35.86 -2.93
C LEU A 52 -36.43 -35.61 -4.41
N ARG A 53 -37.02 -34.44 -4.67
CA ARG A 53 -37.07 -33.84 -6.00
C ARG A 53 -35.63 -33.43 -6.31
N LYS A 54 -35.00 -34.09 -7.28
CA LYS A 54 -33.72 -33.68 -7.87
C LYS A 54 -33.84 -32.22 -8.30
N SER A 55 -33.46 -31.32 -7.40
CA SER A 55 -33.29 -29.90 -7.70
C SER A 55 -32.20 -29.85 -8.76
N ASN A 56 -32.59 -29.52 -9.99
CA ASN A 56 -31.66 -29.18 -11.05
C ASN A 56 -30.60 -28.25 -10.44
N ASN A 57 -29.33 -28.63 -10.63
CA ASN A 57 -28.17 -27.80 -10.36
C ASN A 57 -28.32 -26.50 -11.16
N ASN A 58 -29.05 -25.53 -10.61
CA ASN A 58 -29.06 -24.15 -11.05
C ASN A 58 -27.67 -23.61 -10.73
N LYS A 59 -26.69 -23.93 -11.59
CA LYS A 59 -25.47 -23.16 -11.71
C LYS A 59 -25.93 -21.73 -11.91
N LEU A 60 -25.73 -20.90 -10.89
CA LEU A 60 -25.88 -19.46 -11.01
C LEU A 60 -25.16 -19.09 -12.32
N PRO A 61 -25.83 -18.47 -13.31
CA PRO A 61 -25.18 -18.13 -14.57
C PRO A 61 -23.87 -17.42 -14.26
N ALA A 62 -22.78 -17.77 -14.95
CA ALA A 62 -21.42 -17.28 -14.65
C ALA A 62 -21.36 -15.74 -14.57
N ASP A 63 -22.27 -15.07 -15.26
CA ASP A 63 -22.50 -13.62 -15.22
C ASP A 63 -22.94 -13.07 -13.84
N LEU A 64 -23.66 -13.84 -13.03
CA LEU A 64 -24.07 -13.42 -11.68
C LEU A 64 -22.93 -13.57 -10.66
N ALA A 65 -22.11 -14.62 -10.78
CA ALA A 65 -20.96 -14.82 -9.89
C ALA A 65 -19.87 -13.75 -10.10
N THR A 66 -19.59 -13.42 -11.37
CA THR A 66 -18.65 -12.34 -11.74
C THR A 66 -19.15 -10.96 -11.28
N ARG A 67 -20.45 -10.69 -11.38
CA ARG A 67 -21.05 -9.44 -10.86
C ARG A 67 -20.97 -9.33 -9.33
N SER A 68 -21.13 -10.45 -8.60
CA SER A 68 -20.97 -10.47 -7.15
C SER A 68 -19.56 -10.09 -6.71
N GLU A 69 -18.52 -10.56 -7.42
CA GLU A 69 -17.13 -10.20 -7.11
C GLU A 69 -16.81 -8.72 -7.36
N GLU A 70 -17.43 -8.11 -8.38
CA GLU A 70 -17.24 -6.69 -8.72
C GLU A 70 -18.01 -5.73 -7.80
N SER A 71 -18.96 -6.24 -7.01
CA SER A 71 -19.62 -5.51 -5.93
C SER A 71 -18.82 -5.52 -4.61
N LYS A 72 -17.71 -6.29 -4.56
CA LYS A 72 -17.02 -6.50 -3.29
C LYS A 72 -16.41 -5.19 -2.74
N PRO A 73 -16.57 -4.99 -1.42
CA PRO A 73 -16.03 -3.84 -0.69
C PRO A 73 -14.49 -3.75 -0.71
N TYR A 74 -13.90 -2.55 -0.79
CA TYR A 74 -12.43 -2.36 -0.74
C TYR A 74 -11.87 -2.49 0.67
N GLY A 75 -10.60 -2.86 0.81
CA GLY A 75 -9.96 -2.89 2.12
C GLY A 75 -9.77 -1.50 2.73
N THR A 76 -9.96 -1.39 4.05
CA THR A 76 -9.68 -0.21 4.88
C THR A 76 -8.72 -0.53 6.04
N PHE A 77 -8.12 0.54 6.59
CA PHE A 77 -7.15 0.51 7.67
C PHE A 77 -7.77 1.01 8.98
N CYS A 78 -7.46 0.32 10.08
CA CYS A 78 -7.94 0.68 11.41
C CYS A 78 -6.84 1.44 12.17
N TYR A 79 -7.17 2.61 12.70
CA TYR A 79 -6.23 3.43 13.44
C TYR A 79 -5.58 2.69 14.63
N SER A 80 -6.34 1.88 15.38
CA SER A 80 -5.79 1.12 16.53
C SER A 80 -4.78 0.06 16.09
N ARG A 81 -5.03 -0.62 14.97
CA ARG A 81 -4.12 -1.64 14.40
C ARG A 81 -2.87 -1.00 13.81
N ILE A 82 -3.00 0.15 13.16
CA ILE A 82 -1.84 0.94 12.70
C ILE A 82 -1.02 1.42 13.90
N SER A 83 -1.66 1.93 14.95
CA SER A 83 -0.97 2.37 16.17
C SER A 83 -0.21 1.22 16.83
N CYS A 84 -0.83 0.03 16.92
CA CYS A 84 -0.15 -1.19 17.36
C CYS A 84 1.07 -1.51 16.48
N GLY A 85 0.90 -1.44 15.15
CA GLY A 85 2.01 -1.59 14.21
C GLY A 85 3.15 -0.58 14.44
N CYS A 86 2.83 0.68 14.77
CA CYS A 86 3.81 1.71 15.07
C CYS A 86 4.61 1.37 16.34
N LEU A 87 3.94 0.88 17.39
CA LEU A 87 4.60 0.45 18.63
C LEU A 87 5.53 -0.74 18.39
N VAL A 88 5.06 -1.76 17.64
CA VAL A 88 5.87 -2.92 17.28
C VAL A 88 7.09 -2.50 16.46
N ALA A 89 6.90 -1.66 15.44
CA ALA A 89 7.98 -1.17 14.60
C ALA A 89 8.98 -0.30 15.39
N LEU A 90 8.49 0.53 16.31
CA LEU A 90 9.32 1.34 17.19
C LEU A 90 10.18 0.47 18.11
N LEU A 91 9.59 -0.53 18.77
CA LEU A 91 10.31 -1.44 19.66
C LEU A 91 11.34 -2.28 18.89
N ALA A 92 10.92 -2.96 17.83
CA ALA A 92 11.81 -3.79 17.02
C ALA A 92 12.94 -2.98 16.38
N GLY A 93 12.62 -1.78 15.87
CA GLY A 93 13.60 -0.86 15.32
C GLY A 93 14.57 -0.34 16.38
N SER A 94 14.10 -0.02 17.60
CA SER A 94 14.96 0.42 18.71
C SER A 94 15.95 -0.66 19.10
N VAL A 95 15.48 -1.91 19.21
CA VAL A 95 16.35 -3.07 19.49
C VAL A 95 17.37 -3.23 18.37
N HIS A 96 16.95 -3.20 17.11
CA HIS A 96 17.86 -3.28 15.96
C HIS A 96 18.97 -2.21 16.02
N VAL A 97 18.60 -0.94 16.20
CA VAL A 97 19.54 0.19 16.29
C VAL A 97 20.47 0.06 17.51
N ALA A 98 19.93 -0.39 18.65
CA ALA A 98 20.71 -0.57 19.86
C ALA A 98 21.72 -1.71 19.72
N THR A 99 21.26 -2.87 19.29
CA THR A 99 22.09 -4.05 19.00
C THR A 99 23.19 -3.72 18.00
N TRP A 100 22.88 -2.92 16.98
CA TRP A 100 23.88 -2.44 16.03
C TRP A 100 24.96 -1.59 16.71
N SER A 101 24.55 -0.56 17.44
CA SER A 101 25.50 0.36 18.10
C SER A 101 26.34 -0.35 19.18
N LEU A 102 25.75 -1.33 19.88
CA LEU A 102 26.43 -2.13 20.90
C LEU A 102 27.39 -3.14 20.25
N SER A 103 26.99 -3.82 19.18
CA SER A 103 27.88 -4.78 18.49
C SER A 103 29.15 -4.12 17.97
N THR A 104 29.08 -2.86 17.56
CA THR A 104 30.27 -2.07 17.18
C THR A 104 31.13 -1.66 18.36
N ALA A 105 30.57 -1.61 19.58
CA ALA A 105 31.29 -1.27 20.81
C ALA A 105 31.89 -2.50 21.53
N PHE A 106 31.21 -3.66 21.52
CA PHE A 106 31.58 -4.82 22.35
C PHE A 106 32.43 -5.89 21.65
N ALA A 107 32.07 -6.30 20.44
CA ALA A 107 32.32 -7.69 20.04
C ALA A 107 33.62 -7.92 19.25
N GLY A 108 34.41 -6.87 18.99
CA GLY A 108 35.21 -6.86 17.77
C GLY A 108 34.32 -7.08 16.53
N GLN A 109 34.88 -7.02 15.34
CA GLN A 109 34.05 -7.12 14.12
C GLN A 109 33.40 -8.51 13.91
N LYS A 110 33.75 -9.54 14.70
CA LYS A 110 33.40 -10.95 14.45
C LYS A 110 31.92 -11.32 14.69
N LEU A 111 31.23 -10.74 15.68
CA LEU A 111 29.79 -11.04 15.93
C LEU A 111 28.84 -10.02 15.30
N LEU A 112 29.39 -8.96 14.69
CA LEU A 112 28.61 -7.92 14.02
C LEU A 112 27.63 -8.48 12.96
N PRO A 113 28.01 -9.44 12.09
CA PRO A 113 27.09 -10.00 11.09
C PRO A 113 25.88 -10.69 11.72
N LEU A 114 26.10 -11.47 12.79
CA LEU A 114 25.03 -12.20 13.48
C LEU A 114 24.00 -11.23 14.08
N PHE A 115 24.48 -10.26 14.85
CA PHE A 115 23.62 -9.29 15.53
C PHE A 115 22.85 -8.40 14.53
N ARG A 116 23.49 -8.01 13.42
CA ARG A 116 22.82 -7.27 12.34
C ARG A 116 21.77 -8.12 11.65
N GLY A 117 22.13 -9.33 11.24
CA GLY A 117 21.23 -10.28 10.61
C GLY A 117 20.00 -10.55 11.47
N LEU A 118 20.20 -10.85 12.75
CA LEU A 118 19.12 -11.18 13.68
C LEU A 118 18.22 -9.98 13.97
N GLY A 119 18.80 -8.82 14.34
CA GLY A 119 18.03 -7.63 14.66
C GLY A 119 17.18 -7.15 13.48
N LEU A 120 17.76 -7.16 12.27
CA LEU A 120 17.02 -6.75 11.08
C LEU A 120 16.00 -7.81 10.64
N ALA A 121 16.30 -9.10 10.75
CA ALA A 121 15.34 -10.16 10.47
C ALA A 121 14.09 -10.06 11.36
N LEU A 122 14.25 -9.72 12.65
CA LEU A 122 13.13 -9.48 13.56
C LEU A 122 12.28 -8.27 13.16
N LEU A 123 12.92 -7.15 12.78
CA LEU A 123 12.23 -5.96 12.27
C LEU A 123 11.49 -6.25 10.95
N CYS A 124 12.09 -7.06 10.08
CA CYS A 124 11.56 -7.36 8.76
C CYS A 124 10.57 -8.52 8.72
N LEU A 125 10.47 -9.35 9.75
CA LEU A 125 9.52 -10.46 9.81
C LEU A 125 8.06 -10.02 9.50
N PRO A 126 7.49 -8.97 10.12
CA PRO A 126 6.16 -8.49 9.76
C PRO A 126 6.09 -7.92 8.33
N ILE A 127 7.17 -7.30 7.85
CA ILE A 127 7.30 -6.80 6.47
C ILE A 127 7.20 -7.96 5.48
N TYR A 128 7.95 -9.04 5.72
CA TYR A 128 7.99 -10.21 4.84
C TYR A 128 6.71 -11.03 4.91
N ARG A 129 6.06 -11.12 6.07
CA ARG A 129 4.75 -11.78 6.20
C ARG A 129 3.67 -11.06 5.40
N PHE A 130 3.70 -9.74 5.44
CA PHE A 130 2.83 -8.90 4.64
C PHE A 130 3.17 -9.01 3.15
N GLY A 131 4.43 -8.85 2.78
CA GLY A 131 4.89 -8.91 1.39
C GLY A 131 4.58 -10.25 0.71
N SER A 132 4.78 -11.38 1.40
CA SER A 132 4.43 -12.71 0.87
C SER A 132 2.94 -12.84 0.56
N SER A 133 2.07 -12.26 1.41
CA SER A 133 0.62 -12.24 1.18
C SER A 133 0.27 -11.30 0.02
N PHE A 134 0.85 -10.09 0.01
CA PHE A 134 0.60 -9.09 -1.02
C PHE A 134 0.99 -9.56 -2.43
N TRP A 135 2.26 -9.97 -2.62
CA TRP A 135 2.73 -10.40 -3.93
C TRP A 135 2.17 -11.78 -4.29
N GLY A 136 1.97 -12.66 -3.30
CA GLY A 136 1.29 -13.94 -3.51
C GLY A 136 -0.12 -13.75 -4.08
N GLU A 137 -0.93 -12.86 -3.47
CA GLU A 137 -2.27 -12.55 -3.95
C GLU A 137 -2.26 -11.84 -5.32
N ALA A 138 -1.31 -10.94 -5.57
CA ALA A 138 -1.20 -10.27 -6.87
C ALA A 138 -0.89 -11.27 -8.00
N PHE A 139 0.05 -12.20 -7.78
CA PHE A 139 0.49 -13.18 -8.78
C PHE A 139 -0.40 -14.41 -8.89
N ALA A 140 -0.99 -14.90 -7.81
CA ALA A 140 -1.71 -16.17 -7.80
C ALA A 140 -3.17 -16.07 -7.30
N GLY A 141 -3.63 -14.88 -6.89
CA GLY A 141 -4.98 -14.68 -6.39
C GLY A 141 -5.31 -15.61 -5.22
N PRO A 142 -6.44 -16.34 -5.26
CA PRO A 142 -6.84 -17.25 -4.19
C PRO A 142 -5.96 -18.50 -4.09
N ALA A 143 -5.13 -18.79 -5.10
CA ALA A 143 -4.22 -19.93 -5.08
C ALA A 143 -2.96 -19.69 -4.22
N ALA A 144 -2.80 -18.48 -3.66
CA ALA A 144 -1.78 -18.17 -2.67
C ALA A 144 -2.19 -18.74 -1.29
N ASP A 145 -1.89 -20.03 -1.08
CA ASP A 145 -2.13 -20.67 0.22
C ASP A 145 -1.28 -20.03 1.34
N ARG A 146 -1.84 -19.99 2.54
CA ARG A 146 -1.17 -19.52 3.76
C ARG A 146 0.12 -20.27 4.01
N ARG A 147 0.18 -21.58 3.76
CA ARG A 147 1.41 -22.39 3.94
C ARG A 147 2.53 -21.90 3.03
N PHE A 148 2.22 -21.64 1.76
CA PHE A 148 3.18 -21.08 0.81
C PHE A 148 3.66 -19.71 1.27
N CYS A 149 2.76 -18.82 1.68
CA CYS A 149 3.13 -17.48 2.16
C CYS A 149 4.03 -17.55 3.42
N CYS A 150 3.75 -18.47 4.35
CA CYS A 150 4.60 -18.70 5.52
C CYS A 150 5.99 -19.22 5.13
N GLY A 151 6.07 -20.22 4.24
CA GLY A 151 7.35 -20.73 3.74
C GLY A 151 8.17 -19.65 3.03
N LEU A 152 7.51 -18.83 2.22
CA LEU A 152 8.14 -17.70 1.52
C LEU A 152 8.62 -16.61 2.49
N THR A 153 7.85 -16.33 3.56
CA THR A 153 8.25 -15.42 4.64
C THR A 153 9.49 -15.92 5.36
N LEU A 154 9.52 -17.22 5.70
CA LEU A 154 10.69 -17.85 6.34
C LEU A 154 11.91 -17.75 5.44
N ALA A 155 11.78 -18.09 4.14
CA ALA A 155 12.86 -17.99 3.18
C ALA A 155 13.42 -16.55 3.07
N ALA A 156 12.55 -15.54 2.97
CA ALA A 156 12.97 -14.14 2.91
C ALA A 156 13.68 -13.69 4.20
N THR A 157 13.16 -14.11 5.36
CA THR A 157 13.75 -13.82 6.68
C THR A 157 15.13 -14.47 6.82
N THR A 158 15.26 -15.73 6.40
CA THR A 158 16.53 -16.46 6.39
C THR A 158 17.55 -15.79 5.46
N VAL A 159 17.15 -15.36 4.26
CA VAL A 159 18.06 -14.64 3.35
C VAL A 159 18.50 -13.31 3.98
N CYS A 160 17.59 -12.54 4.58
CA CYS A 160 17.95 -11.32 5.31
C CYS A 160 18.95 -11.60 6.45
N LEU A 161 18.73 -12.68 7.21
CA LEU A 161 19.61 -13.11 8.30
C LEU A 161 21.01 -13.54 7.82
N LEU A 162 21.07 -14.26 6.68
CA LEU A 162 22.31 -14.82 6.14
C LEU A 162 23.13 -13.82 5.31
N THR A 163 22.49 -12.76 4.78
CA THR A 163 23.16 -11.78 3.90
C THR A 163 24.45 -11.21 4.51
N PRO A 164 24.52 -10.81 5.79
CA PRO A 164 25.77 -10.33 6.41
C PRO A 164 26.91 -11.33 6.42
N PHE A 165 26.61 -12.61 6.64
CA PHE A 165 27.62 -13.67 6.62
C PHE A 165 28.14 -13.92 5.22
N ILE A 166 27.24 -13.86 4.22
CA ILE A 166 27.62 -14.03 2.81
C ILE A 166 28.54 -12.89 2.36
N THR A 167 28.20 -11.63 2.68
CA THR A 167 29.03 -10.49 2.28
C THR A 167 30.38 -10.46 2.98
N GLU A 168 30.43 -10.88 4.26
CA GLU A 168 31.68 -11.04 4.99
C GLU A 168 32.54 -12.16 4.39
N TRP A 169 31.94 -13.32 4.08
CA TRP A 169 32.63 -14.43 3.42
C TRP A 169 33.20 -14.05 2.05
N LEU A 170 32.48 -13.22 1.30
CA LEU A 170 32.94 -12.66 0.01
C LEU A 170 33.98 -11.54 0.16
N GLY A 171 34.32 -11.11 1.37
CA GLY A 171 35.25 -10.00 1.61
C GLY A 171 34.72 -8.63 1.16
N THR A 172 33.41 -8.51 0.92
CA THR A 172 32.75 -7.26 0.49
C THR A 172 32.37 -6.32 1.65
N GLY A 173 32.67 -6.74 2.88
CA GLY A 173 32.36 -6.00 4.10
C GLY A 173 30.94 -6.29 4.61
N THR A 174 30.39 -5.34 5.37
CA THR A 174 29.09 -5.51 6.01
C THR A 174 27.98 -4.94 5.14
N PRO A 175 26.87 -5.65 4.87
CA PRO A 175 25.86 -5.14 3.96
C PRO A 175 25.10 -3.98 4.62
N SER A 176 24.57 -3.09 3.79
CA SER A 176 23.66 -2.05 4.25
C SER A 176 22.28 -2.65 4.59
N THR A 177 21.53 -1.94 5.44
CA THR A 177 20.14 -2.30 5.77
C THR A 177 19.30 -2.38 4.49
N MET A 178 19.52 -1.47 3.54
CA MET A 178 18.88 -1.50 2.22
C MET A 178 19.12 -2.84 1.50
N LEU A 179 20.38 -3.26 1.36
CA LEU A 179 20.73 -4.48 0.66
C LEU A 179 20.09 -5.72 1.29
N MET A 180 20.16 -5.82 2.63
CA MET A 180 19.55 -6.93 3.36
C MET A 180 18.02 -6.98 3.20
N VAL A 181 17.35 -5.83 3.34
CA VAL A 181 15.88 -5.73 3.16
C VAL A 181 15.49 -6.07 1.74
N SER A 182 16.19 -5.50 0.76
CA SER A 182 15.96 -5.75 -0.68
C SER A 182 16.20 -7.21 -1.05
N ALA A 183 17.23 -7.87 -0.50
CA ALA A 183 17.49 -9.29 -0.75
C ALA A 183 16.30 -10.16 -0.32
N GLY A 184 15.80 -9.96 0.91
CA GLY A 184 14.59 -10.64 1.38
C GLY A 184 13.36 -10.30 0.54
N ALA A 185 13.19 -9.04 0.12
CA ALA A 185 12.06 -8.64 -0.72
C ALA A 185 12.12 -9.25 -2.15
N MET A 186 13.32 -9.43 -2.71
CA MET A 186 13.50 -10.14 -3.98
C MET A 186 13.10 -11.61 -3.87
N VAL A 187 13.40 -12.28 -2.76
CA VAL A 187 12.92 -13.65 -2.49
C VAL A 187 11.40 -13.71 -2.57
N LEU A 188 10.69 -12.73 -1.98
CA LEU A 188 9.22 -12.67 -2.04
C LEU A 188 8.70 -12.51 -3.47
N VAL A 189 9.33 -11.62 -4.26
CA VAL A 189 8.96 -11.37 -5.66
C VAL A 189 9.19 -12.61 -6.52
N PHE A 190 10.39 -13.17 -6.49
CA PHE A 190 10.73 -14.35 -7.30
C PHE A 190 9.97 -15.60 -6.85
N GLY A 191 9.75 -15.78 -5.55
CA GLY A 191 8.92 -16.86 -5.04
C GLY A 191 7.46 -16.73 -5.50
N SER A 192 6.88 -15.53 -5.46
CA SER A 192 5.50 -15.28 -5.93
C SER A 192 5.36 -15.50 -7.45
N PHE A 193 6.38 -15.10 -8.22
CA PHE A 193 6.44 -15.42 -9.65
C PHE A 193 6.59 -16.92 -9.90
N GLY A 194 7.42 -17.62 -9.12
CA GLY A 194 7.55 -19.07 -9.13
C GLY A 194 6.23 -19.79 -8.84
N LEU A 195 5.44 -19.28 -7.88
CA LEU A 195 4.09 -19.78 -7.60
C LEU A 195 3.19 -19.64 -8.83
N LEU A 196 3.18 -18.48 -9.50
CA LEU A 196 2.41 -18.29 -10.73
C LEU A 196 2.82 -19.30 -11.82
N LEU A 197 4.12 -19.56 -12.01
CA LEU A 197 4.59 -20.59 -12.94
C LEU A 197 4.16 -22.00 -12.54
N GLN A 198 4.23 -22.33 -11.25
CA GLN A 198 3.78 -23.62 -10.72
C GLN A 198 2.27 -23.81 -10.95
N GLN A 199 1.46 -22.80 -10.69
CA GLN A 199 0.01 -22.82 -10.90
C GLN A 199 -0.33 -22.95 -12.40
N ARG A 200 0.43 -22.29 -13.29
CA ARG A 200 0.29 -22.49 -14.74
C ARG A 200 0.54 -23.95 -15.13
N ARG A 201 1.60 -24.58 -14.61
CA ARG A 201 1.93 -25.99 -14.89
C ARG A 201 0.84 -26.95 -14.38
N ARG A 202 0.22 -26.64 -13.24
CA ARG A 202 -0.92 -27.38 -12.68
C ARG A 202 -2.25 -27.14 -13.42
N GLY A 203 -2.26 -26.25 -14.41
CA GLY A 203 -3.46 -25.94 -15.21
C GLY A 203 -4.46 -24.98 -14.54
N THR A 204 -4.28 -24.64 -13.25
CA THR A 204 -5.23 -23.81 -12.48
C THR A 204 -5.35 -22.38 -12.99
N LEU A 205 -4.26 -21.79 -13.49
CA LEU A 205 -4.21 -20.41 -14.02
C LEU A 205 -3.91 -20.36 -15.53
N ARG A 206 -4.16 -21.44 -16.29
CA ARG A 206 -3.74 -21.51 -17.71
C ARG A 206 -4.33 -20.37 -18.56
N GLN A 207 -5.60 -20.01 -18.34
CA GLN A 207 -6.29 -18.96 -19.09
C GLN A 207 -5.98 -17.55 -18.58
N SER A 208 -5.73 -17.38 -17.28
CA SER A 208 -5.53 -16.08 -16.62
C SER A 208 -4.06 -15.74 -16.35
N PHE A 209 -3.12 -16.61 -16.73
CA PHE A 209 -1.68 -16.47 -16.47
C PHE A 209 -1.13 -15.11 -16.90
N VAL A 210 -1.41 -14.68 -18.13
CA VAL A 210 -0.88 -13.41 -18.67
C VAL A 210 -1.42 -12.22 -17.89
N THR A 211 -2.70 -12.25 -17.54
CA THR A 211 -3.34 -11.17 -16.76
C THR A 211 -2.75 -11.08 -15.35
N HIS A 212 -2.53 -12.22 -14.68
CA HIS A 212 -1.85 -12.27 -13.39
C HIS A 212 -0.40 -11.82 -13.46
N LEU A 213 0.33 -12.22 -14.52
CA LEU A 213 1.70 -11.78 -14.74
C LEU A 213 1.76 -10.26 -14.90
N LEU A 214 0.93 -9.69 -15.78
CA LEU A 214 0.89 -8.25 -16.02
C LEU A 214 0.47 -7.46 -14.78
N TRP A 215 -0.52 -7.94 -14.02
CA TRP A 215 -0.95 -7.30 -12.78
C TRP A 215 0.11 -7.39 -11.67
N GLY A 216 0.71 -8.57 -11.48
CA GLY A 216 1.81 -8.78 -10.53
C GLY A 216 3.03 -7.92 -10.87
N SER A 217 3.45 -7.88 -12.14
CA SER A 217 4.52 -7.00 -12.63
C SER A 217 4.17 -5.52 -12.44
N SER A 218 2.94 -5.10 -12.75
CA SER A 218 2.49 -3.72 -12.50
C SER A 218 2.56 -3.39 -11.00
N SER A 219 2.17 -4.31 -10.13
CA SER A 219 2.22 -4.14 -8.67
C SER A 219 3.65 -4.00 -8.15
N ILE A 220 4.63 -4.72 -8.72
CA ILE A 220 6.06 -4.56 -8.43
C ILE A 220 6.54 -3.16 -8.85
N VAL A 221 6.21 -2.73 -10.07
CA VAL A 221 6.62 -1.41 -10.57
C VAL A 221 6.03 -0.29 -9.70
N LEU A 222 4.76 -0.42 -9.30
CA LEU A 222 4.07 0.57 -8.45
C LEU A 222 4.50 0.55 -6.98
N SER A 223 5.21 -0.48 -6.51
CA SER A 223 5.71 -0.56 -5.13
C SER A 223 7.21 -0.28 -5.04
N PHE A 224 8.04 -1.00 -5.80
CA PHE A 224 9.49 -0.77 -5.85
C PHE A 224 9.86 0.44 -6.71
N GLY A 225 9.15 0.70 -7.81
CA GLY A 225 9.45 1.86 -8.67
C GLY A 225 9.19 3.18 -7.95
N ILE A 226 8.09 3.29 -7.20
CA ILE A 226 7.82 4.48 -6.37
C ILE A 226 8.84 4.65 -5.25
N TRP A 227 9.28 3.54 -4.62
CA TRP A 227 10.37 3.56 -3.65
C TRP A 227 11.63 4.19 -4.26
N LEU A 228 12.12 3.65 -5.38
CA LEU A 228 13.34 4.15 -6.03
C LEU A 228 13.20 5.61 -6.48
N ALA A 229 12.06 6.00 -7.04
CA ALA A 229 11.81 7.39 -7.44
C ALA A 229 11.87 8.35 -6.25
N LEU A 230 11.32 7.95 -5.09
CA LEU A 230 11.36 8.75 -3.87
C LEU A 230 12.76 8.85 -3.25
N TYR A 231 13.62 7.84 -3.44
CA TYR A 231 15.04 7.93 -3.07
C TYR A 231 15.75 9.01 -3.89
N LEU A 232 15.54 9.02 -5.21
CA LEU A 232 16.12 10.04 -6.09
C LEU A 232 15.64 11.45 -5.71
N VAL A 233 14.36 11.60 -5.35
CA VAL A 233 13.83 12.89 -4.84
C VAL A 233 14.51 13.31 -3.54
N ALA A 234 14.71 12.40 -2.59
CA ALA A 234 15.38 12.69 -1.34
C ALA A 234 16.85 13.10 -1.53
N ILE A 235 17.58 12.36 -2.39
CA ILE A 235 18.96 12.67 -2.73
C ILE A 235 19.04 14.04 -3.41
N GLY A 236 18.18 14.28 -4.42
CA GLY A 236 18.09 15.56 -5.11
C GLY A 236 17.82 16.74 -4.17
N TYR A 237 16.98 16.55 -3.15
CA TYR A 237 16.76 17.55 -2.10
C TYR A 237 18.04 17.88 -1.31
N VAL A 238 18.77 16.85 -0.84
CA VAL A 238 20.01 17.06 -0.07
C VAL A 238 21.10 17.70 -0.95
N VAL A 239 21.25 17.27 -2.20
CA VAL A 239 22.18 17.88 -3.16
C VAL A 239 21.85 19.35 -3.40
N SER A 240 20.57 19.68 -3.59
CA SER A 240 20.13 21.04 -3.82
C SER A 240 20.33 21.94 -2.58
N LEU A 241 20.12 21.41 -1.38
CA LEU A 241 20.49 22.09 -0.12
C LEU A 241 22.00 22.38 -0.03
N SER A 242 22.85 21.40 -0.36
CA SER A 242 24.31 21.57 -0.39
C SER A 242 24.76 22.63 -1.40
N SER A 243 23.98 22.83 -2.47
CA SER A 243 24.20 23.85 -3.49
C SER A 243 23.68 25.25 -3.09
N LYS A 244 23.33 25.46 -1.81
CA LYS A 244 22.77 26.71 -1.24
C LYS A 244 21.43 27.17 -1.82
N ASN A 245 20.72 26.32 -2.57
CA ASN A 245 19.40 26.63 -3.16
C ASN A 245 18.24 26.29 -2.21
N SER A 246 18.31 26.78 -0.97
CA SER A 246 17.47 26.34 0.14
C SER A 246 15.96 26.53 -0.08
N ILE A 247 15.56 27.64 -0.69
CA ILE A 247 14.15 27.96 -1.01
C ILE A 247 13.61 26.98 -2.06
N LEU A 248 14.38 26.76 -3.13
CA LEU A 248 13.98 25.86 -4.20
C LEU A 248 13.82 24.43 -3.67
N SER A 249 14.77 23.95 -2.86
CA SER A 249 14.68 22.65 -2.20
C SER A 249 13.42 22.52 -1.33
N ALA A 250 13.10 23.56 -0.54
CA ALA A 250 11.95 23.55 0.36
C ALA A 250 10.61 23.43 -0.38
N ILE A 251 10.52 23.94 -1.61
CA ILE A 251 9.34 23.88 -2.47
C ILE A 251 9.32 22.58 -3.30
N LEU A 252 10.45 22.18 -3.88
CA LEU A 252 10.51 21.03 -4.78
C LEU A 252 10.22 19.71 -4.07
N LEU A 253 10.70 19.53 -2.83
CA LEU A 253 10.47 18.29 -2.08
C LEU A 253 8.96 17.95 -1.88
N PRO A 254 8.13 18.85 -1.31
CA PRO A 254 6.70 18.56 -1.15
C PRO A 254 5.96 18.43 -2.49
N LEU A 255 6.33 19.20 -3.51
CA LEU A 255 5.70 19.08 -4.83
C LEU A 255 6.04 17.76 -5.52
N SER A 256 7.29 17.33 -5.46
CA SER A 256 7.76 16.10 -6.11
C SER A 256 7.18 14.85 -5.44
N THR A 257 7.15 14.84 -4.10
CA THR A 257 6.54 13.73 -3.36
C THR A 257 5.02 13.66 -3.55
N ALA A 258 4.31 14.80 -3.57
CA ALA A 258 2.89 14.85 -3.88
C ALA A 258 2.59 14.41 -5.33
N PHE A 259 3.41 14.84 -6.30
CA PHE A 259 3.27 14.44 -7.69
C PHE A 259 3.45 12.93 -7.87
N LEU A 260 4.53 12.37 -7.34
CA LEU A 260 4.81 10.92 -7.43
C LEU A 260 3.72 10.10 -6.73
N GLU A 261 3.22 10.57 -5.59
CA GLU A 261 2.09 9.96 -4.89
C GLU A 261 0.85 9.90 -5.77
N ILE A 262 0.42 11.05 -6.32
CA ILE A 262 -0.77 11.13 -7.18
C ILE A 262 -0.59 10.29 -8.44
N LEU A 263 0.58 10.38 -9.08
CA LEU A 263 0.92 9.60 -10.26
C LEU A 263 0.78 8.10 -10.00
N ASN A 264 1.31 7.62 -8.87
CA ASN A 264 1.23 6.21 -8.51
C ASN A 264 -0.21 5.75 -8.25
N VAL A 265 -1.04 6.57 -7.58
CA VAL A 265 -2.46 6.27 -7.38
C VAL A 265 -3.22 6.22 -8.72
N CYS A 266 -2.95 7.16 -9.62
CA CYS A 266 -3.53 7.18 -10.96
C CYS A 266 -3.11 5.95 -11.79
N LEU A 267 -1.83 5.58 -11.76
CA LEU A 267 -1.32 4.40 -12.44
C LEU A 267 -1.90 3.11 -11.84
N ALA A 268 -2.00 3.00 -10.51
CA ALA A 268 -2.63 1.87 -9.85
C ALA A 268 -4.08 1.67 -10.30
N ASN A 269 -4.86 2.75 -10.35
CA ASN A 269 -6.23 2.72 -10.88
C ASN A 269 -6.26 2.31 -12.36
N TRP A 270 -5.35 2.85 -13.17
CA TRP A 270 -5.27 2.52 -14.60
C TRP A 270 -4.96 1.04 -14.84
N PHE A 271 -3.90 0.52 -14.20
CA PHE A 271 -3.48 -0.88 -14.29
C PHE A 271 -4.57 -1.82 -13.76
N PHE A 272 -5.16 -1.52 -12.60
CA PHE A 272 -6.26 -2.30 -12.05
C PHE A 272 -7.45 -2.32 -13.01
N ARG A 273 -7.83 -1.17 -13.58
CA ARG A 273 -8.90 -1.09 -14.56
C ARG A 273 -8.60 -1.91 -15.81
N ARG A 274 -7.36 -1.82 -16.30
CA ARG A 274 -6.92 -2.44 -17.55
C ARG A 274 -6.81 -3.96 -17.46
N TRP A 275 -6.28 -4.47 -16.35
CA TRP A 275 -5.94 -5.88 -16.18
C TRP A 275 -6.96 -6.66 -15.35
N ILE A 276 -7.64 -6.02 -14.40
CA ILE A 276 -8.58 -6.70 -13.50
C ILE A 276 -10.01 -6.36 -13.86
N PHE A 277 -10.41 -5.09 -13.69
CA PHE A 277 -11.81 -4.67 -13.76
C PHE A 277 -12.44 -4.90 -15.14
N LYS A 278 -11.84 -4.35 -16.21
CA LYS A 278 -12.42 -4.44 -17.56
C LYS A 278 -12.52 -5.90 -18.05
N PRO A 279 -11.48 -6.74 -17.93
CA PRO A 279 -11.60 -8.15 -18.31
C PRO A 279 -12.69 -8.90 -17.53
N ARG A 280 -12.86 -8.65 -16.22
CA ARG A 280 -13.93 -9.27 -15.43
C ARG A 280 -15.32 -8.78 -15.83
N LEU A 281 -15.46 -7.49 -16.10
CA LEU A 281 -16.74 -6.89 -16.51
C LEU A 281 -17.29 -7.48 -17.82
N VAL A 282 -16.40 -7.82 -18.76
CA VAL A 282 -16.79 -8.46 -20.03
C VAL A 282 -16.89 -9.99 -19.94
N GLY A 283 -16.74 -10.56 -18.75
CA GLY A 283 -16.79 -12.01 -18.55
C GLY A 283 -15.61 -12.77 -19.17
N ASN A 284 -14.44 -12.14 -19.33
CA ASN A 284 -13.28 -12.81 -19.91
C ASN A 284 -12.81 -13.95 -18.98
N PRO A 285 -12.81 -15.22 -19.44
CA PRO A 285 -12.36 -16.35 -18.61
C PRO A 285 -10.86 -16.27 -18.25
N GLY A 286 -10.07 -15.51 -19.01
CA GLY A 286 -8.68 -15.18 -18.71
C GLY A 286 -8.48 -13.96 -17.81
N ALA A 287 -9.54 -13.40 -17.21
CA ALA A 287 -9.40 -12.36 -16.22
C ALA A 287 -8.66 -12.90 -14.98
N ALA A 288 -7.81 -12.08 -14.37
CA ALA A 288 -7.17 -12.45 -13.12
C ALA A 288 -8.22 -12.66 -12.03
N VAL A 289 -8.08 -13.71 -11.24
CA VAL A 289 -9.05 -14.13 -10.22
C VAL A 289 -8.67 -13.63 -8.83
N GLY A 290 -9.60 -13.73 -7.88
CA GLY A 290 -9.36 -13.41 -6.47
C GLY A 290 -9.63 -11.97 -6.08
N ASP A 291 -9.57 -11.74 -4.77
CA ASP A 291 -9.98 -10.48 -4.17
C ASP A 291 -8.85 -9.44 -4.10
N GLN A 292 -8.50 -8.91 -5.27
CA GLN A 292 -7.47 -7.88 -5.40
C GLN A 292 -7.84 -6.56 -4.70
N ARG A 293 -9.11 -6.38 -4.33
CA ARG A 293 -9.65 -5.16 -3.70
C ARG A 293 -9.45 -5.14 -2.20
N LEU A 294 -9.30 -6.31 -1.56
CA LEU A 294 -9.14 -6.40 -0.11
C LEU A 294 -7.74 -5.99 0.35
N ASN A 295 -6.68 -6.59 -0.20
CA ASN A 295 -5.32 -6.30 0.26
C ASN A 295 -4.49 -5.54 -0.78
N VAL A 296 -4.42 -6.03 -2.02
CA VAL A 296 -3.47 -5.53 -3.03
C VAL A 296 -3.69 -4.05 -3.36
N VAL A 297 -4.91 -3.68 -3.76
CA VAL A 297 -5.19 -2.27 -4.13
C VAL A 297 -5.00 -1.29 -2.96
N PRO A 298 -5.58 -1.51 -1.76
CA PRO A 298 -5.34 -0.63 -0.62
C PRO A 298 -3.87 -0.52 -0.23
N CYS A 299 -3.11 -1.62 -0.30
CA CYS A 299 -1.70 -1.62 0.04
C CYS A 299 -0.83 -0.85 -0.96
N LEU A 300 -1.13 -0.90 -2.26
CA LEU A 300 -0.42 -0.08 -3.27
C LEU A 300 -0.62 1.43 -3.02
N VAL A 301 -1.86 1.83 -2.73
CA VAL A 301 -2.19 3.22 -2.40
C VAL A 301 -1.53 3.64 -1.08
N ALA A 302 -1.59 2.76 -0.08
CA ALA A 302 -0.95 2.93 1.22
C ALA A 302 0.56 3.12 1.15
N TRP A 303 1.27 2.27 0.41
CA TRP A 303 2.72 2.38 0.26
C TRP A 303 3.12 3.69 -0.40
N SER A 304 2.40 4.09 -1.45
CA SER A 304 2.69 5.35 -2.12
C SER A 304 2.64 6.53 -1.14
N HIS A 305 1.59 6.57 -0.32
CA HIS A 305 1.44 7.61 0.70
C HIS A 305 2.49 7.50 1.80
N GLY A 306 2.62 6.32 2.41
CA GLY A 306 3.56 6.07 3.51
C GLY A 306 5.00 6.40 3.12
N PHE A 307 5.43 5.97 1.93
CA PHE A 307 6.75 6.30 1.40
C PHE A 307 6.90 7.80 1.12
N ALA A 308 5.95 8.45 0.47
CA ALA A 308 6.04 9.88 0.17
C ALA A 308 6.16 10.74 1.45
N GLU A 309 5.41 10.37 2.50
CA GLU A 309 5.49 11.03 3.81
C GLU A 309 6.79 10.72 4.55
N SER A 310 7.24 9.46 4.55
CA SER A 310 8.54 9.08 5.09
C SER A 310 9.70 9.79 4.40
N THR A 311 9.64 9.94 3.07
CA THR A 311 10.61 10.69 2.26
C THR A 311 10.67 12.15 2.68
N ARG A 312 9.51 12.82 2.82
CA ARG A 312 9.49 14.22 3.29
C ARG A 312 10.11 14.37 4.66
N VAL A 313 9.71 13.53 5.61
CA VAL A 313 10.19 13.61 6.99
C VAL A 313 11.69 13.28 7.07
N ALA A 314 12.12 12.16 6.51
CA ALA A 314 13.52 11.77 6.54
C ALA A 314 14.42 12.76 5.81
N ALA A 315 14.02 13.26 4.64
CA ALA A 315 14.82 14.23 3.88
C ALA A 315 14.93 15.57 4.60
N THR A 316 13.86 16.10 5.19
CA THR A 316 13.91 17.37 5.95
C THR A 316 14.73 17.25 7.23
N VAL A 317 14.62 16.13 7.95
CA VAL A 317 15.45 15.84 9.14
C VAL A 317 16.92 15.68 8.76
N ALA A 318 17.22 14.88 7.74
CA ALA A 318 18.57 14.68 7.26
C ALA A 318 19.20 15.99 6.74
N GLY A 319 18.43 16.77 5.96
CA GLY A 319 18.83 18.08 5.48
C GLY A 319 19.16 19.05 6.62
N ALA A 320 18.38 19.04 7.70
CA ALA A 320 18.63 19.85 8.89
C ALA A 320 19.90 19.44 9.64
N ILE A 321 20.16 18.13 9.78
CA ILE A 321 21.38 17.60 10.39
C ILE A 321 22.61 18.04 9.57
N ARG A 322 22.57 17.86 8.25
CA ARG A 322 23.72 18.16 7.37
C ARG A 322 24.00 19.65 7.22
N SER A 323 22.96 20.48 7.10
CA SER A 323 23.12 21.92 6.89
C SER A 323 23.20 22.73 8.20
N ARG A 324 23.01 22.07 9.35
CA ARG A 324 22.84 22.71 10.68
C ARG A 324 21.79 23.83 10.66
N SER A 325 20.75 23.69 9.83
CA SER A 325 19.73 24.70 9.58
C SER A 325 18.32 24.18 9.87
N TYR A 326 17.42 25.09 10.25
CA TYR A 326 16.01 24.81 10.49
C TYR A 326 15.13 25.05 9.24
N ILE A 327 15.71 25.28 8.06
CA ILE A 327 14.97 25.54 6.82
C ILE A 327 13.97 24.43 6.46
N GLY A 328 14.18 23.20 6.95
CA GLY A 328 13.24 22.09 6.83
C GLY A 328 11.83 22.42 7.34
N ILE A 329 11.69 23.33 8.32
CA ILE A 329 10.38 23.78 8.84
C ILE A 329 9.56 24.49 7.76
N VAL A 330 10.21 25.27 6.89
CA VAL A 330 9.54 25.91 5.75
C VAL A 330 9.00 24.87 4.78
N SER A 331 9.81 23.84 4.47
CA SER A 331 9.37 22.73 3.62
C SER A 331 8.16 21.98 4.22
N ILE A 332 8.18 21.73 5.53
CA ILE A 332 7.04 21.13 6.26
C ILE A 332 5.80 22.03 6.14
N SER A 333 5.94 23.33 6.32
CA SER A 333 4.83 24.29 6.23
C SER A 333 4.22 24.29 4.82
N VAL A 334 5.05 24.32 3.77
CA VAL A 334 4.60 24.19 2.37
C VAL A 334 3.90 22.85 2.16
N ALA A 335 4.43 21.76 2.71
CA ALA A 335 3.83 20.44 2.60
C ALA A 335 2.42 20.38 3.22
N VAL A 336 2.21 21.02 4.38
CA VAL A 336 0.89 21.10 5.04
C VAL A 336 -0.09 21.88 4.17
N VAL A 337 0.34 22.99 3.57
CA VAL A 337 -0.50 23.76 2.64
C VAL A 337 -0.86 22.91 1.42
N VAL A 338 0.12 22.27 0.77
CA VAL A 338 -0.12 21.38 -0.39
C VAL A 338 -1.06 20.22 -0.02
N ASN A 339 -0.86 19.60 1.14
CA ASN A 339 -1.74 18.54 1.64
C ASN A 339 -3.17 19.05 1.85
N ALA A 340 -3.35 20.20 2.50
CA ALA A 340 -4.66 20.82 2.71
C ALA A 340 -5.36 21.17 1.39
N PHE A 341 -4.64 21.74 0.42
CA PHE A 341 -5.15 22.04 -0.93
C PHE A 341 -5.53 20.78 -1.72
N THR A 342 -4.75 19.70 -1.55
CA THR A 342 -5.02 18.43 -2.23
C THR A 342 -6.28 17.78 -1.66
N ARG A 343 -6.38 17.65 -0.32
CA ARG A 343 -7.53 17.02 0.35
C ARG A 343 -8.82 17.80 0.21
N SER A 344 -8.76 19.13 0.26
CA SER A 344 -9.94 19.98 0.05
C SER A 344 -10.51 19.93 -1.37
N GLY A 345 -9.81 19.31 -2.32
CA GLY A 345 -10.18 19.19 -3.73
C GLY A 345 -9.81 20.42 -4.57
N TRP A 346 -9.21 21.46 -3.97
CA TRP A 346 -8.79 22.67 -4.68
C TRP A 346 -7.73 22.38 -5.74
N PHE A 347 -6.72 21.56 -5.41
CA PHE A 347 -5.66 21.24 -6.36
C PHE A 347 -6.21 20.63 -7.66
N ARG A 348 -7.08 19.64 -7.50
CA ARG A 348 -7.80 18.97 -8.57
C ARG A 348 -8.70 19.92 -9.37
N PHE A 349 -9.44 20.80 -8.70
CA PHE A 349 -10.25 21.82 -9.38
C PHE A 349 -9.39 22.74 -10.26
N MET A 350 -8.29 23.27 -9.68
CA MET A 350 -7.36 24.13 -10.39
C MET A 350 -6.74 23.40 -11.59
N PHE A 351 -6.40 22.13 -11.44
CA PHE A 351 -5.84 21.31 -12.51
C PHE A 351 -6.84 21.08 -13.65
N ILE A 352 -8.10 20.74 -13.34
CA ILE A 352 -9.18 20.60 -14.34
C ILE A 352 -9.39 21.93 -15.08
N ARG A 353 -9.41 23.06 -14.36
CA ARG A 353 -9.59 24.38 -14.97
C ARG A 353 -8.41 24.76 -15.86
N ALA A 354 -7.18 24.56 -15.38
CA ALA A 354 -5.95 24.85 -16.13
C ALA A 354 -5.89 24.02 -17.42
N THR A 355 -6.08 22.70 -17.32
CA THR A 355 -6.08 21.80 -18.49
C THR A 355 -7.20 22.13 -19.47
N THR A 356 -8.40 22.47 -18.99
CA THR A 356 -9.52 22.90 -19.85
C THR A 356 -9.17 24.19 -20.60
N ASN A 357 -8.52 25.15 -19.94
CA ASN A 357 -8.10 26.40 -20.56
C ASN A 357 -6.98 26.20 -21.60
N ILE A 358 -5.96 25.41 -21.25
CA ILE A 358 -4.87 25.02 -22.17
C ILE A 358 -5.45 24.34 -23.39
N GLN A 359 -6.38 23.41 -23.21
CA GLN A 359 -7.02 22.69 -24.30
C GLN A 359 -7.86 23.61 -25.21
N LYS A 360 -8.63 24.54 -24.64
CA LYS A 360 -9.35 25.56 -25.42
C LYS A 360 -8.39 26.40 -26.26
N TRP A 361 -7.26 26.78 -25.68
CA TRP A 361 -6.21 27.50 -26.37
C TRP A 361 -5.57 26.67 -27.50
N MET A 362 -5.17 25.41 -27.23
CA MET A 362 -4.60 24.52 -28.25
C MET A 362 -5.57 24.23 -29.40
N LYS A 363 -6.87 24.13 -29.11
CA LYS A 363 -7.91 23.98 -30.13
C LYS A 363 -8.03 25.24 -30.98
N LYS A 364 -7.96 26.43 -30.36
CA LYS A 364 -7.97 27.72 -31.07
C LYS A 364 -6.76 27.87 -32.01
N VAL A 365 -5.59 27.34 -31.61
CA VAL A 365 -4.35 27.36 -32.43
C VAL A 365 -4.31 26.21 -33.46
N GLY A 366 -5.32 25.33 -33.51
CA GLY A 366 -5.38 24.23 -34.47
C GLY A 366 -4.44 23.06 -34.19
N MET A 367 -3.73 23.06 -33.05
CA MET A 367 -2.81 21.99 -32.67
C MET A 367 -3.52 20.71 -32.21
N LEU A 368 -4.76 20.82 -31.74
CA LEU A 368 -5.48 19.68 -31.15
C LEU A 368 -6.77 19.37 -31.93
N LYS A 369 -6.77 18.24 -32.66
CA LYS A 369 -7.96 17.75 -33.40
C LYS A 369 -9.00 17.08 -32.49
N ARG A 370 -8.59 16.53 -31.34
CA ARG A 370 -9.45 15.76 -30.44
C ARG A 370 -9.58 16.42 -29.08
N THR A 371 -10.81 16.65 -28.64
CA THR A 371 -11.11 17.11 -27.28
C THR A 371 -10.76 16.01 -26.29
N ILE A 372 -9.70 16.20 -25.50
CA ILE A 372 -9.47 15.39 -24.29
C ILE A 372 -10.50 15.86 -23.25
N CYS A 373 -11.04 15.00 -22.40
CA CYS A 373 -11.91 15.44 -21.31
C CYS A 373 -11.10 15.36 -20.00
N PRO A 374 -10.47 16.46 -19.53
CA PRO A 374 -9.65 16.40 -18.31
C PRO A 374 -10.46 15.92 -17.10
N VAL A 375 -11.77 16.20 -17.09
CA VAL A 375 -12.68 15.74 -16.04
C VAL A 375 -12.66 14.22 -15.90
N GLU A 376 -12.51 13.45 -16.97
CA GLU A 376 -12.46 11.97 -16.90
C GLU A 376 -11.18 11.47 -16.24
N TRP A 377 -10.05 12.11 -16.53
CA TRP A 377 -8.73 11.73 -16.03
C TRP A 377 -8.57 12.09 -14.56
N PHE A 378 -9.07 13.26 -14.21
CA PHE A 378 -8.98 13.73 -12.85
C PHE A 378 -10.16 13.29 -12.03
N ALA A 379 -11.28 12.79 -12.59
CA ALA A 379 -12.51 12.33 -11.92
C ALA A 379 -12.22 11.66 -10.57
N PRO A 380 -12.98 11.93 -9.50
CA PRO A 380 -12.74 11.23 -8.25
C PRO A 380 -13.05 9.77 -8.52
N THR A 381 -12.21 8.92 -7.96
CA THR A 381 -12.31 7.48 -8.10
C THR A 381 -12.28 6.85 -6.72
N VAL A 382 -12.68 5.58 -6.65
CA VAL A 382 -12.52 4.78 -5.44
C VAL A 382 -11.08 4.81 -4.94
N PHE A 383 -10.10 4.79 -5.85
CA PHE A 383 -8.68 4.90 -5.53
C PHE A 383 -8.33 6.25 -4.88
N SER A 384 -8.88 7.37 -5.39
CA SER A 384 -8.66 8.67 -4.75
C SER A 384 -9.31 8.77 -3.36
N LYS A 385 -10.43 8.09 -3.13
CA LYS A 385 -11.09 8.05 -1.82
C LYS A 385 -10.39 7.15 -0.83
N LEU A 386 -9.99 5.97 -1.28
CA LEU A 386 -9.11 5.08 -0.54
C LEU A 386 -7.79 5.78 -0.19
N HIS A 387 -7.27 6.61 -1.09
CA HIS A 387 -6.10 7.45 -0.84
C HIS A 387 -6.33 8.50 0.24
N ASP A 388 -7.47 9.21 0.22
CA ASP A 388 -7.86 10.15 1.27
C ASP A 388 -7.95 9.44 2.65
N GLU A 389 -8.49 8.23 2.70
CA GLU A 389 -8.60 7.42 3.92
C GLU A 389 -7.23 6.93 4.42
N VAL A 390 -6.40 6.41 3.52
CA VAL A 390 -5.00 6.05 3.76
C VAL A 390 -4.22 7.23 4.33
N LYS A 391 -4.45 8.44 3.82
CA LYS A 391 -3.83 9.69 4.26
C LYS A 391 -4.10 10.04 5.72
N PHE A 392 -5.24 9.58 6.24
CA PHE A 392 -5.60 9.71 7.64
C PHE A 392 -4.91 8.60 8.46
N SER A 393 -5.07 7.34 8.05
CA SER A 393 -4.60 6.19 8.83
C SER A 393 -3.07 6.01 8.84
N LEU A 394 -2.37 6.32 7.74
CA LEU A 394 -0.94 6.04 7.56
C LEU A 394 -0.04 7.29 7.62
N GLY A 395 -0.54 8.36 8.23
CA GLY A 395 0.27 9.56 8.45
C GLY A 395 1.38 9.38 9.50
N TYR A 396 1.14 8.56 10.52
CA TYR A 396 2.01 8.41 11.69
C TYR A 396 3.15 7.37 11.60
N PRO A 397 3.04 6.26 10.84
CA PRO A 397 4.08 5.24 10.71
C PRO A 397 5.51 5.77 10.46
N ARG A 398 5.66 6.86 9.70
CA ARG A 398 6.96 7.50 9.45
C ARG A 398 7.70 7.94 10.72
N PHE A 399 6.98 8.31 11.77
CA PHE A 399 7.59 8.72 13.04
C PHE A 399 8.05 7.53 13.88
N ALA A 400 7.51 6.32 13.65
CA ALA A 400 7.98 5.13 14.34
C ALA A 400 9.44 4.80 13.97
N GLY A 401 9.84 5.01 12.71
CA GLY A 401 11.24 4.85 12.29
C GLY A 401 12.19 5.86 12.93
N LEU A 402 11.80 7.14 13.00
CA LEU A 402 12.58 8.16 13.72
C LEU A 402 12.64 7.89 15.23
N GLY A 403 11.51 7.54 15.83
CA GLY A 403 11.41 7.17 17.24
C GLY A 403 12.28 5.97 17.57
N ALA A 404 12.32 4.96 16.69
CA ALA A 404 13.20 3.80 16.81
C ALA A 404 14.69 4.19 16.84
N LEU A 405 15.11 5.12 15.97
CA LEU A 405 16.48 5.64 15.98
C LEU A 405 16.81 6.32 17.32
N ILE A 406 15.92 7.19 17.81
CA ILE A 406 16.12 7.91 19.08
C ILE A 406 16.15 6.95 20.27
N ALA A 407 15.14 6.10 20.40
CA ALA A 407 15.00 5.17 21.51
C ALA A 407 16.10 4.11 21.50
N GLY A 408 16.49 3.60 20.32
CA GLY A 408 17.65 2.73 20.17
C GLY A 408 18.93 3.37 20.69
N ARG A 409 19.13 4.68 20.50
CA ARG A 409 20.28 5.39 21.09
C ARG A 409 20.22 5.57 22.58
N CYS A 410 19.05 5.94 23.12
CA CYS A 410 18.87 6.00 24.55
C CYS A 410 19.19 4.64 25.20
N LEU A 411 18.73 3.55 24.58
CA LEU A 411 19.01 2.19 25.02
C LEU A 411 20.50 1.86 24.94
N THR A 412 21.18 2.19 23.83
CA THR A 412 22.62 2.02 23.72
C THR A 412 23.37 2.75 24.82
N LYS A 413 23.07 4.05 25.03
CA LYS A 413 23.72 4.86 26.07
C LYS A 413 23.51 4.27 27.46
N LEU A 414 22.30 3.80 27.75
CA LEU A 414 21.98 3.15 29.01
C LEU A 414 22.86 1.90 29.21
N VAL A 415 22.92 1.02 28.21
CA VAL A 415 23.72 -0.22 28.27
C VAL A 415 25.21 0.09 28.39
N THR A 416 25.76 1.00 27.58
CA THR A 416 27.18 1.37 27.67
C THR A 416 27.54 1.96 29.03
N THR A 417 26.63 2.75 29.63
CA THR A 417 26.83 3.32 30.98
C THR A 417 26.80 2.23 32.04
N MET A 418 25.82 1.32 31.99
CA MET A 418 25.71 0.20 32.94
C MET A 418 26.92 -0.74 32.86
N MET A 419 27.49 -0.92 31.67
CA MET A 419 28.63 -1.79 31.44
C MET A 419 29.98 -1.07 31.50
N ASN A 420 30.00 0.21 31.91
CA ASN A 420 31.20 1.06 31.99
C ASN A 420 32.06 1.03 30.71
N LEU A 421 31.41 1.04 29.55
CA LEU A 421 32.08 1.12 28.25
C LEU A 421 32.40 2.56 27.87
N GLN A 422 33.36 2.72 26.97
CA GLN A 422 33.60 4.02 26.34
C GLN A 422 32.32 4.54 25.67
N PRO A 423 31.95 5.80 25.93
CA PRO A 423 30.78 6.41 25.32
C PRO A 423 30.98 6.54 23.81
N LEU A 424 29.93 6.27 23.05
CA LEU A 424 29.91 6.52 21.60
C LEU A 424 30.16 8.01 21.31
N ALA A 425 30.83 8.31 20.20
CA ALA A 425 31.22 9.65 19.76
C ALA A 425 30.04 10.47 19.21
N PHE A 426 28.91 10.45 19.92
CA PHE A 426 27.67 11.06 19.47
C PHE A 426 27.59 12.53 19.90
N ASP A 427 27.67 13.44 18.94
CA ASP A 427 27.46 14.87 19.19
C ASP A 427 25.97 15.24 19.05
N MET A 428 25.33 15.51 20.19
CA MET A 428 23.97 16.04 20.24
C MET A 428 23.82 17.35 19.47
N ARG A 429 24.89 18.16 19.34
CA ARG A 429 24.85 19.44 18.62
C ARG A 429 24.64 19.21 17.11
N ALA A 430 25.24 18.17 16.55
CA ALA A 430 25.06 17.81 15.14
C ALA A 430 23.62 17.35 14.84
N VAL A 431 22.98 16.63 15.77
CA VAL A 431 21.65 16.04 15.53
C VAL A 431 20.49 16.91 16.02
N ARG A 432 20.75 17.89 16.91
CA ARG A 432 19.74 18.79 17.48
C ARG A 432 18.84 19.45 16.43
N PRO A 433 19.33 20.02 15.31
CA PRO A 433 18.46 20.59 14.28
C PRO A 433 17.47 19.57 13.71
N GLY A 434 17.94 18.34 13.47
CA GLY A 434 17.11 17.24 13.02
C GLY A 434 15.99 16.88 14.00
N LEU A 435 16.29 16.83 15.30
CA LEU A 435 15.29 16.58 16.35
C LEU A 435 14.21 17.67 16.40
N VAL A 436 14.60 18.94 16.28
CA VAL A 436 13.66 20.07 16.24
C VAL A 436 12.76 19.97 15.01
N VAL A 437 13.32 19.66 13.84
CA VAL A 437 12.54 19.48 12.60
C VAL A 437 11.61 18.27 12.69
N ALA A 438 12.04 17.17 13.30
CA ALA A 438 11.20 15.99 13.54
C ALA A 438 10.02 16.32 14.47
N ALA A 439 10.28 17.01 15.58
CA ALA A 439 9.24 17.45 16.52
C ALA A 439 8.25 18.42 15.85
N ALA A 440 8.76 19.40 15.11
CA ALA A 440 7.92 20.31 14.33
C ALA A 440 7.05 19.53 13.33
N SER A 441 7.62 18.57 12.60
CA SER A 441 6.88 17.73 11.64
C SER A 441 5.74 16.96 12.30
N LEU A 442 5.96 16.41 13.51
CA LEU A 442 4.93 15.74 14.28
C LEU A 442 3.82 16.73 14.70
N CYS A 443 4.18 17.90 15.22
CA CYS A 443 3.21 18.94 15.59
C CYS A 443 2.38 19.39 14.39
N PHE A 444 3.01 19.64 13.24
CA PHE A 444 2.32 19.99 12.00
C PHE A 444 1.41 18.88 11.51
N LYS A 445 1.80 17.61 11.66
CA LYS A 445 0.93 16.48 11.31
C LYS A 445 -0.30 16.41 12.22
N VAL A 446 -0.12 16.55 13.54
CA VAL A 446 -1.23 16.62 14.48
C VAL A 446 -2.15 17.80 14.16
N ALA A 447 -1.58 18.98 13.86
CA ALA A 447 -2.34 20.15 13.48
C ALA A 447 -3.09 19.96 12.15
N GLU A 448 -2.45 19.35 11.15
CA GLU A 448 -3.07 18.96 9.88
C GLU A 448 -4.27 18.04 10.14
N ASP A 449 -4.13 16.99 10.95
CA ASP A 449 -5.21 16.05 11.23
C ASP A 449 -6.34 16.69 12.06
N LEU A 450 -6.04 17.60 12.99
CA LEU A 450 -7.05 18.37 13.74
C LEU A 450 -7.81 19.35 12.83
N LEU A 451 -7.10 20.02 11.91
CA LEU A 451 -7.71 20.92 10.92
C LEU A 451 -8.59 20.11 9.96
N LEU A 452 -8.08 18.98 9.48
CA LEU A 452 -8.76 18.15 8.50
C LEU A 452 -9.91 17.36 9.12
N THR A 453 -9.85 16.89 10.35
CA THR A 453 -11.03 16.27 10.98
C THR A 453 -12.19 17.25 11.13
N LYS A 454 -11.90 18.55 11.26
CA LYS A 454 -12.90 19.62 11.20
C LYS A 454 -13.35 19.91 9.76
N LEU A 455 -12.42 19.94 8.81
CA LEU A 455 -12.72 20.20 7.39
C LEU A 455 -13.42 19.03 6.70
N ASP A 456 -13.06 17.78 7.00
CA ASP A 456 -13.51 16.53 6.37
C ASP A 456 -14.95 16.18 6.76
N LYS A 457 -15.46 16.77 7.85
CA LYS A 457 -16.90 16.90 8.07
C LYS A 457 -17.60 17.68 6.94
N ASN A 458 -16.86 18.44 6.15
CA ASN A 458 -17.31 19.37 5.11
C ASN A 458 -16.51 19.24 3.78
N VAL A 459 -15.72 18.17 3.57
CA VAL A 459 -14.97 17.98 2.30
C VAL A 459 -15.80 17.16 1.33
N HIS A 460 -15.94 17.76 0.16
CA HIS A 460 -17.08 17.59 -0.68
C HIS A 460 -16.56 17.53 -2.14
N SER A 461 -16.75 16.40 -2.86
CA SER A 461 -16.72 16.32 -4.33
C SER A 461 -18.03 16.75 -5.03
N PRO A 462 -18.01 17.69 -5.99
CA PRO A 462 -19.21 18.12 -6.72
C PRO A 462 -19.75 16.98 -7.60
N ILE A 463 -20.94 16.49 -7.26
CA ILE A 463 -21.69 15.52 -8.07
C ILE A 463 -22.84 16.28 -8.74
N GLY A 464 -22.86 16.31 -10.07
CA GLY A 464 -23.94 16.95 -10.82
C GLY A 464 -25.29 16.25 -10.62
N PRO A 465 -26.42 16.95 -10.82
CA PRO A 465 -27.78 16.41 -10.60
C PRO A 465 -28.12 15.20 -11.47
N VAL A 466 -27.42 14.99 -12.59
CA VAL A 466 -27.56 13.78 -13.42
C VAL A 466 -26.92 12.57 -12.74
N ALA A 467 -25.69 12.70 -12.24
CA ALA A 467 -25.01 11.63 -11.51
C ALA A 467 -25.74 11.28 -10.20
N MET A 468 -26.36 12.27 -9.55
CA MET A 468 -27.23 12.06 -8.38
C MET A 468 -28.49 11.22 -8.71
N ARG A 469 -29.09 11.41 -9.88
CA ARG A 469 -30.27 10.62 -10.30
C ARG A 469 -29.93 9.15 -10.56
N TYR A 470 -28.77 8.87 -11.16
CA TYR A 470 -28.30 7.48 -11.29
C TYR A 470 -27.93 6.86 -9.94
N TYR A 471 -27.35 7.66 -9.05
CA TYR A 471 -26.98 7.27 -7.70
C TYR A 471 -28.18 6.80 -6.86
N MET A 472 -29.35 7.44 -7.00
CA MET A 472 -30.60 7.03 -6.35
C MET A 472 -31.26 5.76 -6.92
N GLY A 473 -30.88 5.32 -8.12
CA GLY A 473 -31.43 4.11 -8.74
C GLY A 473 -30.62 2.84 -8.45
N LEU A 474 -29.41 3.00 -7.89
CA LEU A 474 -28.38 1.97 -7.84
C LEU A 474 -27.74 1.92 -6.44
N HIS A 475 -28.57 1.92 -5.39
CA HIS A 475 -28.15 1.97 -3.97
C HIS A 475 -27.11 0.89 -3.54
N LEU A 476 -26.85 -0.11 -4.38
CA LEU A 476 -25.90 -1.21 -4.15
C LEU A 476 -24.60 -1.10 -4.98
N GLU A 477 -24.47 -0.12 -5.88
CA GLU A 477 -23.27 0.08 -6.69
C GLU A 477 -22.51 1.34 -6.24
N ASP A 478 -21.18 1.26 -6.29
CA ASP A 478 -20.31 2.37 -5.91
C ASP A 478 -20.62 3.62 -6.78
N PRO A 479 -20.86 4.81 -6.19
CA PRO A 479 -21.10 6.05 -6.92
C PRO A 479 -20.10 6.35 -8.04
N TRP A 480 -18.87 5.88 -7.90
CA TRP A 480 -17.80 6.06 -8.88
C TRP A 480 -17.81 5.01 -9.99
N GLN A 481 -18.34 3.82 -9.73
CA GLN A 481 -18.70 2.87 -10.79
C GLN A 481 -19.87 3.43 -11.60
N ILE A 482 -20.85 4.06 -10.95
CA ILE A 482 -21.97 4.73 -11.61
C ILE A 482 -21.50 5.92 -12.46
N LEU A 483 -20.54 6.73 -11.99
CA LEU A 483 -19.94 7.80 -12.82
C LEU A 483 -19.12 7.26 -13.99
N ALA A 484 -18.44 6.12 -13.82
CA ALA A 484 -17.77 5.43 -14.91
C ALA A 484 -18.78 4.88 -15.92
N VAL A 485 -19.91 4.32 -15.46
CA VAL A 485 -21.03 3.84 -16.28
C VAL A 485 -21.78 4.98 -16.95
N SER A 486 -21.97 6.13 -16.29
CA SER A 486 -22.59 7.35 -16.83
C SER A 486 -21.72 7.98 -17.92
N ASN A 487 -20.39 8.00 -17.73
CA ASN A 487 -19.48 8.51 -18.74
C ASN A 487 -19.34 7.55 -19.93
N VAL A 488 -19.46 6.23 -19.71
CA VAL A 488 -19.60 5.24 -20.81
C VAL A 488 -20.98 5.34 -21.47
N GLY A 489 -22.03 5.64 -20.70
CA GLY A 489 -23.40 5.85 -21.14
C GLY A 489 -23.53 7.04 -22.08
N LYS A 490 -22.82 8.15 -21.83
CA LYS A 490 -22.77 9.29 -22.77
C LYS A 490 -22.08 8.98 -24.11
N VAL A 491 -21.27 7.92 -24.20
CA VAL A 491 -20.70 7.42 -25.46
C VAL A 491 -21.66 6.43 -26.15
N GLN A 492 -22.60 5.84 -25.40
CA GLN A 492 -23.59 4.87 -25.87
C GLN A 492 -25.00 5.45 -26.11
N ASP A 493 -25.31 6.63 -25.57
CA ASP A 493 -26.54 7.37 -25.86
C ASP A 493 -26.58 7.85 -27.32
N THR A 494 -25.46 7.81 -28.03
CA THR A 494 -25.39 7.97 -29.49
C THR A 494 -25.67 6.68 -30.28
N LEU A 495 -25.85 5.51 -29.65
CA LEU A 495 -25.85 4.23 -30.36
C LEU A 495 -26.90 3.17 -29.95
N VAL A 496 -27.73 3.33 -28.91
CA VAL A 496 -28.67 2.25 -28.54
C VAL A 496 -30.02 2.77 -28.04
N SER A 497 -31.03 2.74 -28.93
CA SER A 497 -32.44 2.86 -28.55
C SER A 497 -33.03 1.49 -28.16
N ASP A 498 -33.98 1.56 -27.24
CA ASP A 498 -35.10 0.62 -26.98
C ASP A 498 -34.94 -0.70 -26.23
N SER A 499 -33.78 -1.36 -26.12
CA SER A 499 -33.76 -2.71 -25.50
C SER A 499 -33.46 -2.80 -23.99
N ARG A 500 -33.06 -1.71 -23.31
CA ARG A 500 -32.62 -1.75 -21.89
C ARG A 500 -33.66 -1.37 -20.83
N ILE A 501 -34.84 -0.88 -21.20
CA ILE A 501 -35.88 -0.47 -20.23
C ILE A 501 -36.48 -1.68 -19.49
N SER A 502 -36.46 -2.88 -20.09
CA SER A 502 -36.87 -4.12 -19.42
C SER A 502 -35.86 -4.59 -18.34
N TYR A 503 -34.57 -4.30 -18.54
CA TYR A 503 -33.50 -4.71 -17.64
C TYR A 503 -33.49 -3.93 -16.32
N LEU A 504 -33.77 -2.62 -16.37
CA LEU A 504 -33.86 -1.77 -15.17
C LEU A 504 -35.06 -2.10 -14.28
N LYS A 505 -36.16 -2.62 -14.86
CA LYS A 505 -37.31 -3.11 -14.08
C LYS A 505 -36.98 -4.36 -13.26
N SER A 506 -36.12 -5.25 -13.77
CA SER A 506 -35.73 -6.50 -13.10
C SER A 506 -34.78 -6.27 -11.91
N CYS A 507 -33.81 -5.34 -12.04
CA CYS A 507 -32.92 -4.96 -10.93
C CYS A 507 -33.66 -4.29 -9.76
N ARG A 508 -34.75 -3.56 -10.05
CA ARG A 508 -35.57 -2.92 -9.02
C ARG A 508 -36.26 -3.94 -8.11
N THR A 509 -36.66 -5.08 -8.66
CA THR A 509 -37.29 -6.17 -7.90
C THR A 509 -36.28 -6.89 -7.01
N GLN A 510 -35.05 -7.11 -7.48
CA GLN A 510 -33.97 -7.72 -6.67
C GLN A 510 -33.46 -6.78 -5.56
N ALA A 511 -33.37 -5.47 -5.81
CA ALA A 511 -33.03 -4.49 -4.78
C ALA A 511 -34.08 -4.45 -3.66
N SER A 512 -35.38 -4.54 -4.00
CA SER A 512 -36.45 -4.58 -3.00
C SER A 512 -36.39 -5.83 -2.09
N LEU A 513 -35.97 -6.97 -2.63
CA LEU A 513 -35.80 -8.21 -1.86
C LEU A 513 -34.57 -8.16 -0.95
N ALA A 514 -33.50 -7.47 -1.36
CA ALA A 514 -32.32 -7.24 -0.52
C ALA A 514 -32.57 -6.17 0.57
N GLU A 515 -33.41 -5.17 0.29
CA GLU A 515 -33.86 -4.15 1.27
C GLU A 515 -34.75 -4.76 2.36
N THR A 516 -35.59 -5.73 2.02
CA THR A 516 -36.46 -6.40 3.00
C THR A 516 -35.66 -7.26 4.00
N ALA A 517 -34.43 -7.68 3.65
CA ALA A 517 -33.58 -8.50 4.52
C ALA A 517 -32.66 -7.69 5.47
N ARG A 518 -32.67 -6.35 5.40
CA ARG A 518 -31.76 -5.50 6.19
C ARG A 518 -32.41 -4.31 6.90
N SER A 519 -33.74 -4.29 7.03
CA SER A 519 -34.40 -3.22 7.78
C SER A 519 -34.32 -3.44 9.30
N SER A 520 -33.16 -3.19 9.90
CA SER A 520 -33.11 -2.57 11.22
C SER A 520 -32.92 -1.06 11.01
N SER A 521 -34.03 -0.36 11.23
CA SER A 521 -34.19 1.08 11.47
C SER A 521 -32.92 1.95 11.41
N ASP A 522 -32.67 2.56 10.25
CA ASP A 522 -32.33 3.98 10.20
C ASP A 522 -32.85 4.58 8.89
N LYS A 523 -33.58 5.69 9.02
CA LYS A 523 -34.30 6.37 7.93
C LYS A 523 -33.31 6.84 6.87
N LEU A 524 -33.23 6.10 5.77
CA LEU A 524 -32.59 6.56 4.53
C LEU A 524 -33.47 7.66 3.91
N THR A 525 -33.22 8.90 4.29
CA THR A 525 -33.88 10.07 3.71
C THR A 525 -33.55 10.17 2.21
N SER A 526 -34.59 10.13 1.39
CA SER A 526 -34.59 10.48 -0.02
C SER A 526 -33.88 11.82 -0.26
N GLY A 527 -32.84 11.81 -1.08
CA GLY A 527 -31.95 12.95 -1.34
C GLY A 527 -32.62 14.17 -1.98
N VAL A 528 -32.65 15.24 -1.21
CA VAL A 528 -32.75 16.61 -1.70
C VAL A 528 -31.33 17.03 -2.10
N ALA A 529 -31.17 17.72 -3.23
CA ALA A 529 -29.92 18.44 -3.53
C ALA A 529 -29.54 19.26 -2.29
N GLY A 530 -28.38 19.00 -1.67
CA GLY A 530 -28.12 19.50 -0.32
C GLY A 530 -28.30 21.03 -0.22
N SER A 531 -28.69 21.54 0.94
CA SER A 531 -28.79 22.98 1.18
C SER A 531 -27.45 23.68 0.92
N VAL A 532 -27.45 24.76 0.14
CA VAL A 532 -26.26 25.60 -0.14
C VAL A 532 -25.39 25.77 1.11
N ASP A 533 -24.10 25.40 1.04
CA ASP A 533 -23.17 25.55 2.16
C ASP A 533 -23.05 27.04 2.58
N PRO A 534 -23.57 27.42 3.76
CA PRO A 534 -23.60 28.81 4.20
C PRO A 534 -22.26 29.26 4.77
N THR A 535 -21.27 28.36 4.93
CA THR A 535 -19.97 28.71 5.50
C THR A 535 -19.19 29.66 4.58
N VAL A 536 -18.22 30.38 5.15
CA VAL A 536 -17.27 31.18 4.37
C VAL A 536 -16.56 30.34 3.30
N GLY A 537 -16.26 29.07 3.62
CA GLY A 537 -15.72 28.11 2.67
C GLY A 537 -16.68 27.84 1.50
N GLY A 538 -17.97 27.65 1.78
CA GLY A 538 -19.03 27.51 0.78
C GLY A 538 -19.22 28.76 -0.08
N MET A 539 -19.08 29.96 0.49
CA MET A 539 -19.13 31.22 -0.26
C MET A 539 -17.94 31.38 -1.22
N VAL A 540 -16.72 31.12 -0.74
CA VAL A 540 -15.50 31.17 -1.57
C VAL A 540 -15.60 30.13 -2.69
N ARG A 541 -15.99 28.89 -2.38
CA ARG A 541 -16.22 27.84 -3.39
C ARG A 541 -17.21 28.28 -4.46
N ARG A 542 -18.34 28.90 -4.07
CA ARG A 542 -19.34 29.44 -4.99
C ARG A 542 -18.79 30.56 -5.87
N TYR A 543 -18.05 31.51 -5.30
CA TYR A 543 -17.38 32.57 -6.06
C TYR A 543 -16.48 32.01 -7.17
N TRP A 544 -15.80 30.89 -6.90
CA TRP A 544 -14.96 30.21 -7.86
C TRP A 544 -15.69 29.19 -8.77
N GLY A 545 -17.03 29.12 -8.69
CA GLY A 545 -17.88 28.28 -9.57
C GLY A 545 -18.16 26.86 -9.06
N GLN A 546 -17.95 26.59 -7.77
CA GLN A 546 -18.34 25.33 -7.12
C GLN A 546 -19.64 25.53 -6.32
N SER A 547 -20.80 25.44 -6.99
CA SER A 547 -22.12 25.72 -6.39
C SER A 547 -22.85 24.50 -5.81
N LEU A 548 -22.36 23.29 -6.05
CA LEU A 548 -23.07 22.06 -5.67
C LEU A 548 -22.71 21.60 -4.25
N THR A 549 -23.75 21.21 -3.53
CA THR A 549 -23.71 20.47 -2.27
C THR A 549 -23.55 18.98 -2.49
N ILE A 550 -22.91 18.35 -1.51
CA ILE A 550 -22.12 17.18 -1.79
C ILE A 550 -22.42 16.12 -0.75
N HIS A 551 -22.70 14.92 -1.25
CA HIS A 551 -23.27 13.83 -0.49
C HIS A 551 -22.28 13.24 0.54
N HIS A 552 -22.73 13.14 1.78
CA HIS A 552 -22.03 12.45 2.87
C HIS A 552 -22.33 10.98 2.81
N ALA A 553 -21.42 10.20 2.26
CA ALA A 553 -21.69 8.78 2.21
C ALA A 553 -20.47 7.95 2.54
N ARG A 554 -20.00 8.13 3.78
CA ARG A 554 -19.18 7.11 4.46
C ARG A 554 -19.88 5.73 4.42
N GLY A 555 -21.22 5.70 4.48
CA GLY A 555 -22.05 4.49 4.40
C GLY A 555 -22.14 3.81 3.02
N LEU A 556 -21.65 4.43 1.95
CA LEU A 556 -21.66 3.82 0.60
C LEU A 556 -20.41 3.03 0.25
N HIS A 557 -19.34 3.18 1.04
CA HIS A 557 -18.04 2.77 0.53
C HIS A 557 -17.82 1.28 0.53
N GLY A 558 -18.66 0.50 1.25
CA GLY A 558 -18.44 -0.92 1.45
C GLY A 558 -16.96 -1.13 1.75
N LEU A 559 -16.51 -0.88 2.97
CA LEU A 559 -15.11 -1.08 3.31
C LEU A 559 -14.97 -2.29 4.21
N ARG A 560 -13.99 -3.14 3.91
CA ARG A 560 -13.65 -4.32 4.70
C ARG A 560 -12.38 -4.07 5.46
N LEU A 561 -12.35 -4.43 6.72
CA LEU A 561 -11.15 -4.25 7.50
C LEU A 561 -10.05 -5.19 7.02
N VAL A 562 -8.92 -4.61 6.63
CA VAL A 562 -7.73 -5.37 6.25
C VAL A 562 -7.20 -6.13 7.48
N GLY A 563 -6.67 -7.35 7.28
CA GLY A 563 -6.16 -8.19 8.35
C GLY A 563 -5.05 -7.52 9.17
N LEU A 564 -4.95 -7.87 10.46
CA LEU A 564 -3.96 -7.28 11.37
C LEU A 564 -2.53 -7.41 10.82
N GLN A 565 -2.16 -8.60 10.29
CA GLN A 565 -0.81 -8.82 9.76
C GLN A 565 -0.43 -7.86 8.63
N VAL A 566 -1.38 -7.47 7.79
CA VAL A 566 -1.13 -6.55 6.67
C VAL A 566 -0.91 -5.15 7.20
N GLN A 567 -1.74 -4.69 8.15
CA GLN A 567 -1.63 -3.35 8.73
C GLN A 567 -0.33 -3.17 9.52
N VAL A 568 0.07 -4.18 10.32
CA VAL A 568 1.33 -4.19 11.06
C VAL A 568 2.53 -4.25 10.10
N GLY A 569 2.50 -5.14 9.12
CA GLY A 569 3.59 -5.26 8.14
C GLY A 569 3.78 -4.01 7.28
N LEU A 570 2.69 -3.38 6.85
CA LEU A 570 2.71 -2.11 6.13
C LEU A 570 3.30 -0.98 6.98
N THR A 571 2.92 -0.91 8.26
CA THR A 571 3.46 0.07 9.21
C THR A 571 4.95 -0.12 9.44
N ALA A 572 5.38 -1.37 9.67
CA ALA A 572 6.78 -1.74 9.77
C ALA A 572 7.55 -1.41 8.49
N THR A 573 6.94 -1.59 7.31
CA THR A 573 7.52 -1.24 6.01
C THR A 573 7.82 0.26 5.93
N CYS A 574 6.88 1.12 6.32
CA CYS A 574 7.08 2.57 6.32
C CYS A 574 8.13 3.02 7.34
N ALA A 575 8.13 2.42 8.53
CA ALA A 575 9.13 2.70 9.55
C ALA A 575 10.55 2.29 9.10
N CYS A 576 10.70 1.08 8.56
CA CYS A 576 11.96 0.57 8.01
C CYS A 576 12.45 1.43 6.83
N PHE A 577 11.56 1.80 5.91
CA PHE A 577 11.89 2.72 4.81
C PHE A 577 12.41 4.08 5.32
N THR A 578 11.85 4.59 6.42
CA THR A 578 12.35 5.82 7.07
C THR A 578 13.76 5.63 7.62
N ILE A 579 14.05 4.50 8.27
CA ILE A 579 15.40 4.17 8.78
C ILE A 579 16.40 4.10 7.62
N ILE A 580 16.08 3.37 6.54
CA ILE A 580 16.96 3.24 5.38
C ILE A 580 17.20 4.61 4.70
N LEU A 581 16.17 5.45 4.58
CA LEU A 581 16.35 6.82 4.07
C LEU A 581 17.26 7.65 4.96
N MET A 582 17.12 7.54 6.28
CA MET A 582 18.01 8.24 7.20
C MET A 582 19.45 7.75 7.00
N GLU A 583 19.69 6.44 6.90
CA GLU A 583 21.03 5.89 6.64
C GLU A 583 21.61 6.41 5.32
N LEU A 584 20.80 6.46 4.27
CA LEU A 584 21.17 6.95 2.95
C LEU A 584 21.57 8.43 2.96
N LEU A 585 20.81 9.27 3.65
CA LEU A 585 20.98 10.72 3.57
C LEU A 585 21.95 11.26 4.62
N VAL A 586 21.92 10.73 5.84
CA VAL A 586 22.77 11.18 6.96
C VAL A 586 24.09 10.41 7.02
N GLY A 587 24.07 9.13 6.62
CA GLY A 587 25.18 8.20 6.78
C GLY A 587 24.99 7.33 8.04
N PRO A 588 25.26 6.02 7.94
CA PRO A 588 25.11 5.11 9.08
C PRO A 588 26.04 5.47 10.25
N THR A 589 27.19 6.10 10.00
CA THR A 589 28.13 6.51 11.05
C THR A 589 27.55 7.44 12.09
N ILE A 590 26.87 8.50 11.69
CA ILE A 590 26.19 9.39 12.66
C ILE A 590 25.03 8.64 13.28
N LEU A 591 24.23 7.96 12.47
CA LEU A 591 23.01 7.31 12.95
C LEU A 591 23.29 6.21 13.95
N TYR A 592 24.49 5.61 13.94
CA TYR A 592 24.99 4.63 14.89
C TYR A 592 26.11 5.17 15.80
N GLY A 593 26.44 6.46 15.72
CA GLY A 593 27.17 7.21 16.76
C GLY A 593 28.67 6.93 16.75
N MET A 594 29.14 6.49 15.59
CA MET A 594 30.54 6.23 15.31
C MET A 594 31.27 7.54 15.05
N CYS A 595 30.61 8.49 14.36
CA CYS A 595 31.20 9.79 14.03
C CYS A 595 30.37 10.96 14.56
N PRO A 596 31.03 12.04 15.00
CA PRO A 596 30.37 13.25 15.50
C PRO A 596 29.76 14.10 14.37
N GLU A 597 30.31 14.01 13.17
CA GLU A 597 29.91 14.82 12.01
C GLU A 597 29.46 13.97 10.81
N PRO A 598 28.62 14.52 9.93
CA PRO A 598 28.19 13.84 8.71
C PRO A 598 29.34 13.69 7.73
N VAL A 599 29.60 12.45 7.30
CA VAL A 599 30.44 12.19 6.14
C VAL A 599 29.84 12.85 4.90
N SER A 600 30.65 13.10 3.87
CA SER A 600 30.17 13.67 2.62
C SER A 600 28.99 12.87 2.05
N LEU A 601 28.10 13.52 1.28
CA LEU A 601 26.93 12.83 0.74
C LEU A 601 27.36 11.71 -0.20
N GLU A 602 28.40 11.93 -1.01
CA GLU A 602 29.00 10.93 -1.88
C GLU A 602 29.48 9.72 -1.09
N ALA A 603 30.23 9.94 0.00
CA ALA A 603 30.65 8.86 0.89
C ALA A 603 29.45 8.14 1.53
N SER A 604 28.40 8.87 1.91
CA SER A 604 27.16 8.29 2.46
C SER A 604 26.48 7.38 1.43
N LEU A 605 26.34 7.84 0.19
CA LEU A 605 25.73 7.08 -0.92
C LEU A 605 26.54 5.82 -1.25
N LEU A 606 27.87 5.94 -1.30
CA LEU A 606 28.76 4.80 -1.50
C LEU A 606 28.69 3.82 -0.33
N GLN A 607 28.68 4.29 0.92
CA GLN A 607 28.57 3.44 2.11
C GLN A 607 27.24 2.68 2.18
N VAL A 608 26.15 3.24 1.67
CA VAL A 608 24.85 2.54 1.61
C VAL A 608 24.83 1.47 0.52
N LEU A 609 25.59 1.63 -0.58
CA LEU A 609 25.67 0.61 -1.62
C LEU A 609 26.72 -0.46 -1.30
N PHE A 610 27.88 -0.06 -0.81
CA PHE A 610 29.04 -0.92 -0.54
C PHE A 610 29.76 -0.44 0.71
N TRP A 611 29.60 -1.15 1.82
CA TRP A 611 30.38 -0.89 3.03
C TRP A 611 31.74 -1.58 2.95
N ASN A 612 32.56 -1.18 1.98
CA ASN A 612 33.82 -1.85 1.69
C ASN A 612 34.85 -1.77 2.85
N ARG A 613 34.65 -0.87 3.84
CA ARG A 613 35.41 -0.79 5.09
C ARG A 613 34.51 -0.37 6.24
N SER A 614 34.78 -0.86 7.46
CA SER A 614 34.21 -0.29 8.68
C SER A 614 34.34 1.22 8.60
N PRO A 615 33.25 1.97 8.77
CA PRO A 615 33.31 3.39 8.47
C PRO A 615 34.27 4.04 9.47
N GLN A 616 35.31 4.65 8.95
CA GLN A 616 36.20 5.46 9.76
C GLN A 616 35.68 6.90 9.70
N CYS A 617 35.81 7.61 10.81
CA CYS A 617 35.67 9.05 10.80
C CYS A 617 36.94 9.57 10.15
N GLU A 618 36.89 9.82 8.85
CA GLU A 618 37.99 10.48 8.13
C GLU A 618 38.16 11.93 8.57
#